data_AF-X7S0E4-F1
#
_entry.id   AF-X7S0E4-F1
#
_cell.length_a   1.000
_cell.length_b   1.000
_cell.length_c   1.000
_cell.angle_alpha   90.00
_cell.angle_beta   90.00
_cell.angle_gamma   90.00
#
_symmetry.space_group_name_H-M   'P 1'
#
loop_
_entity.id
_entity.type
_entity.pdbx_description
1 polymer ?
#
loop_
_entity_poly.entity_id
_entity_poly.type
_entity_poly.pdbx_seq_one_letter_code
_entity_poly.pdbx_strand_id
1 'polypeptide(L)'
;MNNQDLYFKNEASKYMFALTEVGGKIQLNLLGVDYNHYRDENLAKNWYEYVKQTIENSEYTDLAGAIGILEVLYEGMIGKI
;
A
#
# COMPACT_ATOMS: atom_id res chain seq x y z
N MET A 1 -16.96 -4.72 -13.95
CA MET A 1 -16.52 -5.37 -12.70
C MET A 1 -15.02 -5.21 -12.64
N ASN A 2 -14.49 -4.52 -11.61
CA ASN A 2 -13.05 -4.45 -11.39
C ASN A 2 -12.62 -5.83 -10.88
N ASN A 3 -11.56 -6.41 -11.44
CA ASN A 3 -11.08 -7.74 -11.05
C ASN A 3 -10.58 -7.83 -9.59
N GLN A 4 -10.60 -6.74 -8.83
CA GLN A 4 -10.19 -6.74 -7.41
C GLN A 4 -11.16 -7.53 -6.53
N ASP A 5 -12.45 -7.58 -6.89
CA ASP A 5 -13.47 -8.34 -6.13
C ASP A 5 -13.39 -9.86 -6.36
N LEU A 6 -12.57 -10.32 -7.31
CA LEU A 6 -12.45 -11.74 -7.66
C LEU A 6 -11.42 -12.48 -6.80
N TYR A 7 -10.34 -11.81 -6.41
CA TYR A 7 -9.16 -12.45 -5.80
C TYR A 7 -8.93 -12.08 -4.34
N PHE A 8 -9.44 -10.93 -3.91
CA PHE A 8 -9.29 -10.44 -2.54
C PHE A 8 -10.66 -10.25 -1.89
N LYS A 9 -10.75 -10.56 -0.60
CA LYS A 9 -12.01 -10.43 0.16
C LYS A 9 -12.43 -8.98 0.33
N ASN A 10 -11.45 -8.08 0.43
CA ASN A 10 -11.59 -6.64 0.59
C ASN A 10 -10.24 -5.93 0.31
N GLU A 11 -10.24 -4.61 0.31
CA GLU A 11 -9.02 -3.83 0.06
C GLU A 11 -7.94 -4.02 1.12
N ALA A 12 -8.31 -4.16 2.40
CA ALA A 12 -7.33 -4.45 3.46
C ALA A 12 -6.56 -5.74 3.17
N SER A 13 -7.25 -6.81 2.75
CA SER A 13 -6.62 -8.08 2.39
C SER A 13 -5.69 -7.98 1.17
N LYS A 14 -6.06 -7.15 0.18
CA LYS A 14 -5.22 -6.83 -0.99
C LYS A 14 -3.95 -6.08 -0.55
N TYR A 15 -4.08 -5.08 0.31
CA TYR A 15 -2.94 -4.29 0.79
C TYR A 15 -2.01 -5.09 1.69
N MET A 16 -2.55 -5.89 2.62
CA MET A 16 -1.73 -6.79 3.43
C MET A 16 -0.91 -7.73 2.55
N PHE A 17 -1.55 -8.41 1.59
CA PHE A 17 -0.85 -9.27 0.64
C PHE A 17 0.22 -8.53 -0.17
N ALA A 18 -0.09 -7.34 -0.67
CA ALA A 18 0.84 -6.53 -1.45
C ALA A 18 2.06 -6.08 -0.64
N LEU A 19 1.89 -5.82 0.66
CA LEU A 19 2.96 -5.36 1.54
C LEU A 19 3.82 -6.50 2.09
N THR A 20 3.28 -7.72 2.28
CA THR A 20 4.00 -8.82 2.94
C THR A 20 4.47 -9.94 2.01
N GLU A 21 3.76 -10.22 0.91
CA GLU A 21 3.99 -11.44 0.11
C GLU A 21 4.67 -11.19 -1.23
N VAL A 22 4.68 -9.95 -1.71
CA VAL A 22 5.20 -9.60 -3.05
C VAL A 22 6.05 -8.35 -3.01
N GLY A 23 6.86 -8.16 -4.06
CA GLY A 23 7.74 -7.01 -4.20
C GLY A 23 7.80 -6.47 -5.63
N GLY A 24 8.54 -5.38 -5.81
CA GLY A 24 8.79 -4.76 -7.11
C GLY A 24 7.52 -4.26 -7.79
N LYS A 25 7.46 -4.38 -9.12
CA LYS A 25 6.35 -3.82 -9.92
C LYS A 25 4.98 -4.39 -9.55
N ILE A 26 4.92 -5.67 -9.16
CA ILE A 26 3.64 -6.32 -8.79
C ILE A 26 3.07 -5.67 -7.53
N GLN A 27 3.91 -5.44 -6.53
CA GLN A 27 3.53 -4.74 -5.30
C GLN A 27 2.99 -3.34 -5.61
N LEU A 28 3.70 -2.54 -6.39
CA LEU A 28 3.26 -1.18 -6.74
C LEU A 28 1.92 -1.18 -7.48
N ASN A 29 1.73 -2.10 -8.44
CA ASN A 29 0.48 -2.23 -9.17
C ASN A 29 -0.71 -2.57 -8.24
N LEU A 30 -0.52 -3.46 -7.26
CA LEU A 30 -1.57 -3.84 -6.31
C LEU A 30 -1.89 -2.71 -5.30
N LEU A 31 -0.88 -1.91 -4.95
CA LEU A 31 -1.01 -0.74 -4.09
C LEU A 31 -1.57 0.48 -4.82
N GLY A 32 -1.73 0.43 -6.16
CA GLY A 32 -2.19 1.54 -6.97
C GLY A 32 -1.17 2.67 -7.10
N VAL A 33 0.11 2.38 -6.86
CA VAL A 33 1.20 3.36 -6.96
C VAL A 33 1.61 3.53 -8.41
N ASP A 34 1.73 4.78 -8.83
CA ASP A 34 2.20 5.18 -10.15
C ASP A 34 3.26 6.29 -10.07
N TYR A 35 3.71 6.77 -11.23
CA TYR A 35 4.70 7.82 -11.33
C TYR A 35 4.29 9.16 -10.68
N ASN A 36 2.99 9.45 -10.56
CA ASN A 36 2.53 10.72 -9.98
C ASN A 36 2.78 10.78 -8.47
N HIS A 37 2.72 9.63 -7.79
CA HIS A 37 3.04 9.52 -6.37
C HIS A 37 4.49 9.90 -6.07
N TYR A 38 5.41 9.73 -7.04
CA TYR A 38 6.81 10.17 -6.90
C TYR A 38 7.05 11.65 -7.23
N ARG A 39 6.02 12.36 -7.69
CA ARG A 39 6.14 13.76 -8.13
C ARG A 39 5.34 14.74 -7.29
N ASP A 40 4.38 14.24 -6.52
CA ASP A 40 3.50 15.03 -5.68
C ASP A 40 3.51 14.44 -4.27
N GLU A 41 4.18 15.12 -3.35
CA GLU A 41 4.29 14.71 -1.95
C GLU A 41 2.92 14.65 -1.26
N ASN A 42 1.96 15.49 -1.65
CA ASN A 42 0.61 15.43 -1.08
C ASN A 42 -0.12 14.17 -1.58
N LEU A 43 0.07 13.80 -2.85
CA LEU A 43 -0.50 12.57 -3.39
C LEU A 43 0.12 11.34 -2.71
N ALA A 44 1.44 11.33 -2.53
CA ALA A 44 2.15 10.26 -1.82
C ALA A 44 1.65 10.13 -0.37
N LYS A 45 1.51 11.26 0.33
CA LYS A 45 1.03 11.29 1.71
C LYS A 45 -0.41 10.80 1.83
N ASN A 46 -1.31 11.27 0.96
CA ASN A 46 -2.70 10.83 0.94
C ASN A 46 -2.81 9.32 0.68
N TRP A 47 -2.00 8.80 -0.25
CA TRP A 47 -1.90 7.37 -0.51
C TRP A 47 -1.43 6.59 0.73
N TYR A 48 -0.33 7.04 1.37
CA TYR A 48 0.21 6.41 2.57
C TYR A 48 -0.85 6.35 3.70
N GLU A 49 -1.48 7.48 4.00
CA GLU A 49 -2.50 7.58 5.06
C GLU A 49 -3.72 6.72 4.74
N TYR A 50 -4.16 6.67 3.49
CA TYR A 50 -5.27 5.85 3.07
C TYR A 50 -4.99 4.35 3.21
N VAL A 51 -3.84 3.88 2.72
CA VAL A 51 -3.46 2.46 2.84
C VAL A 51 -3.32 2.09 4.32
N LYS A 52 -2.65 2.93 5.11
CA LYS A 52 -2.46 2.72 6.56
C LYS A 52 -3.79 2.62 7.30
N GLN A 53 -4.68 3.58 7.13
CA GLN A 53 -6.01 3.55 7.77
C GLN A 53 -6.85 2.36 7.31
N THR A 54 -6.73 1.95 6.05
CA THR A 54 -7.47 0.79 5.53
C THR A 54 -7.05 -0.50 6.23
N ILE A 55 -5.75 -0.71 6.48
CA ILE A 55 -5.28 -1.90 7.20
C ILE A 55 -5.47 -1.78 8.72
N GLU A 56 -5.34 -0.59 9.31
CA GLU A 56 -5.57 -0.36 10.75
C GLU A 56 -7.05 -0.54 11.16
N ASN A 57 -7.99 -0.18 10.28
CA ASN A 57 -9.42 -0.36 10.53
C ASN A 57 -9.96 -1.76 10.16
N SER A 58 -9.06 -2.71 9.89
CA SER A 58 -9.41 -4.06 9.46
C SER A 58 -9.38 -5.07 10.62
N GLU A 59 -9.59 -6.36 10.29
CA GLU A 59 -9.55 -7.47 11.26
C GLU A 59 -8.13 -7.96 11.59
N TYR A 60 -7.11 -7.47 10.89
CA TYR A 60 -5.72 -7.90 11.06
C TYR A 60 -5.11 -7.33 12.35
N THR A 61 -4.44 -8.18 13.13
CA THR A 61 -3.82 -7.79 14.41
C THR A 61 -2.32 -7.60 14.35
N ASP A 62 -1.62 -8.32 13.45
CA ASP A 62 -0.20 -8.14 13.20
C ASP A 62 0.01 -7.29 11.96
N LEU A 63 0.28 -6.00 12.18
CA LEU A 63 0.47 -5.00 11.13
C LEU A 63 1.92 -4.54 11.01
N ALA A 64 2.81 -4.94 11.94
CA ALA A 64 4.13 -4.35 12.07
C ALA A 64 4.96 -4.52 10.79
N GLY A 65 4.94 -5.72 10.21
CA GLY A 65 5.63 -5.99 8.95
C GLY A 65 5.06 -5.17 7.78
N ALA A 66 3.73 -5.11 7.66
CA ALA A 66 3.07 -4.37 6.58
C ALA A 66 3.30 -2.86 6.68
N ILE A 67 3.19 -2.28 7.88
CA ILE A 67 3.42 -0.86 8.12
C ILE A 67 4.88 -0.50 7.85
N GLY A 68 5.83 -1.33 8.28
CA GLY A 68 7.26 -1.07 8.01
C GLY A 68 7.57 -1.01 6.51
N ILE A 69 7.00 -1.91 5.71
CA ILE A 69 7.16 -1.86 4.24
C ILE A 69 6.45 -0.65 3.63
N LEU A 70 5.25 -0.31 4.12
CA LEU A 70 4.51 0.87 3.68
C LEU A 70 5.30 2.17 3.94
N GLU A 71 5.95 2.29 5.09
CA GLU A 71 6.82 3.41 5.45
C GLU A 71 8.02 3.52 4.52
N VAL A 72 8.74 2.42 4.26
CA VAL A 72 9.88 2.40 3.31
C VAL A 72 9.45 2.84 1.91
N LEU A 73 8.30 2.38 1.43
CA LEU A 73 7.78 2.79 0.12
C LEU A 73 7.46 4.29 0.09
N TYR A 74 6.81 4.81 1.13
CA TYR A 74 6.48 6.23 1.24
C TYR A 74 7.74 7.11 1.32
N GLU A 75 8.72 6.74 2.16
CA GLU A 75 10.02 7.42 2.25
C GLU A 75 10.76 7.41 0.91
N GLY A 76 10.66 6.30 0.17
CA GLY A 76 11.13 6.19 -1.21
C GLY A 76 10.48 7.19 -2.17
N MET A 77 9.18 7.46 -2.03
CA MET A 77 8.46 8.43 -2.86
C MET A 77 8.89 9.87 -2.58
N ILE A 78 9.19 10.20 -1.33
CA ILE A 78 9.59 11.54 -0.90
C ILE A 78 11.11 11.74 -0.82
N GLY A 79 11.90 10.75 -1.27
CA GLY A 79 13.36 10.83 -1.36
C GLY A 79 14.11 10.83 -0.02
N LYS A 80 13.60 10.13 1.00
CA LYS A 80 14.19 10.05 2.36
C LYS A 80 14.93 8.74 2.68
N ILE A 81 15.30 7.97 1.66
CA ILE A 81 16.00 6.68 1.74
C ILE A 81 17.52 6.81 1.89
#